data_AF-A0A423PND9-F1
#
_entry.id   AF-A0A423PND9-F1
#
_cell.length_a   1.000
_cell.length_b   1.000
_cell.length_c   1.000
_cell.angle_alpha   90.00
_cell.angle_beta   90.00
_cell.angle_gamma   90.00
#
_symmetry.space_group_name_H-M   'P 1'
#
loop_
_entity.id
_entity.type
_entity.pdbx_description
1 polymer ?
#
loop_
_entity_poly.entity_id
_entity_poly.type
_entity_poly.pdbx_seq_one_letter_code
_entity_poly.pdbx_strand_id
1 'polypeptide(L)'
;MGCTYAVRGFDFDYVGILWMSDLVWRTNRWCVDPQHVHESGVINTASRARRERDPDTEARDQLLQSVKQAYRILLTRALRGVYLWIEDEETRKHLKQAVKI
;
A
#
# COMPACT_ATOMS: atom_id res chain seq x y z
N MET A 1 6.36 11.08 -7.44
CA MET A 1 5.66 10.68 -8.68
C MET A 1 6.54 9.71 -9.44
N GLY A 2 6.59 8.46 -8.99
CA GLY A 2 7.31 7.37 -9.65
C GLY A 2 6.40 6.16 -9.62
N CYS A 3 5.84 5.81 -10.78
CA CYS A 3 5.09 4.57 -10.94
C CYS A 3 6.02 3.39 -10.61
N THR A 4 5.49 2.30 -10.05
CA THR A 4 6.20 1.04 -9.74
C THR A 4 7.01 0.50 -10.94
N TYR A 5 6.68 0.94 -12.15
CA TYR A 5 7.39 0.65 -13.39
C TYR A 5 8.74 1.36 -13.59
N ALA A 6 8.94 2.57 -13.03
CA ALA A 6 10.19 3.32 -13.18
C ALA A 6 11.33 2.78 -12.30
N VAL A 7 10.99 1.97 -11.30
CA VAL A 7 11.94 1.47 -10.31
C VAL A 7 12.54 0.15 -10.77
N ARG A 8 11.93 -0.57 -11.74
CA ARG A 8 12.27 -1.95 -12.11
C ARG A 8 13.59 -2.03 -12.90
N GLY A 9 14.71 -2.07 -12.17
CA GLY A 9 16.07 -2.19 -12.73
C GLY A 9 17.13 -1.38 -11.98
N PHE A 10 16.73 -0.56 -11.01
CA PHE A 10 17.64 0.23 -10.17
C PHE A 10 17.48 -0.17 -8.71
N ASP A 11 18.55 -0.64 -8.10
CA ASP A 11 18.64 -0.76 -6.64
C ASP A 11 18.96 0.63 -6.07
N PHE A 12 18.16 1.08 -5.11
CA PHE A 12 18.36 2.36 -4.46
C PHE A 12 18.96 2.10 -3.08
N ASP A 13 19.98 2.87 -2.69
CA ASP A 13 20.51 2.83 -1.33
C ASP A 13 19.39 3.12 -0.32
N TYR A 14 18.60 4.16 -0.59
CA TYR A 14 17.44 4.55 0.22
C TYR A 14 16.20 4.80 -0.62
N VAL A 15 15.04 4.42 -0.10
CA VAL A 15 13.73 4.70 -0.71
C VAL A 15 12.85 5.45 0.28
N GLY A 16 12.21 6.53 -0.18
CA GLY A 16 11.14 7.21 0.54
C GLY A 16 9.78 6.78 0.02
N ILE A 17 8.91 6.26 0.89
CA ILE A 17 7.54 5.89 0.55
C ILE A 17 6.58 6.80 1.28
N LEU A 18 5.69 7.44 0.51
CA LEU A 18 4.52 8.13 1.04
C LEU A 18 3.39 7.12 1.13
N TRP A 19 3.14 6.64 2.34
CA TRP A 19 2.08 5.71 2.67
C TRP A 19 0.82 6.50 3.03
N MET A 20 -0.08 6.61 2.06
CA MET A 20 -1.29 7.42 2.17
C MET A 20 -2.45 6.58 2.74
N SER A 21 -3.65 7.13 2.66
CA SER A 21 -4.89 6.48 3.12
C SER A 21 -5.39 5.31 2.23
N ASP A 22 -4.57 4.79 1.31
CA ASP A 22 -4.94 3.69 0.41
C ASP A 22 -4.89 2.30 1.08
N LEU A 23 -3.93 2.07 1.96
CA LEU A 23 -3.80 0.84 2.75
C LEU A 23 -3.70 1.18 4.23
N VAL A 24 -4.71 0.84 5.02
CA VAL A 24 -4.80 1.21 6.44
C VAL A 24 -4.96 -0.01 7.33
N TRP A 25 -4.44 0.08 8.55
CA TRP A 25 -4.66 -0.90 9.60
C TRP A 25 -5.88 -0.50 10.41
N ARG A 26 -6.87 -1.40 10.51
CA ARG A 26 -8.10 -1.20 11.29
C ARG A 26 -8.51 -2.51 11.91
N THR A 27 -8.92 -2.50 13.18
CA THR A 27 -9.56 -3.67 13.83
C THR A 27 -8.72 -4.96 13.66
N ASN A 28 -7.41 -4.85 13.84
CA ASN A 28 -6.47 -5.97 13.71
C ASN A 28 -6.38 -6.62 12.32
N ARG A 29 -6.75 -5.89 11.25
CA ARG A 29 -6.62 -6.34 9.86
C ARG A 29 -6.18 -5.21 8.93
N TRP A 30 -5.57 -5.59 7.81
CA TRP A 30 -5.29 -4.68 6.70
C TRP A 30 -6.56 -4.42 5.90
N CYS A 31 -6.92 -3.16 5.74
CA CYS A 31 -8.04 -2.69 4.96
C CYS A 31 -7.54 -1.82 3.81
N VAL A 32 -8.05 -2.05 2.60
CA VAL A 32 -7.80 -1.17 1.45
C VAL A 32 -8.96 -0.18 1.32
N ASP A 33 -8.64 1.07 1.01
CA ASP A 33 -9.62 2.07 0.61
C ASP A 33 -9.57 2.28 -0.91
N PRO A 34 -10.55 1.74 -1.67
CA PRO A 34 -10.59 1.88 -3.11
C PRO A 34 -10.64 3.33 -3.59
N GLN A 35 -11.13 4.29 -2.78
CA GLN A 35 -11.23 5.70 -3.16
C GLN A 35 -9.86 6.36 -3.30
N HIS A 36 -8.89 5.92 -2.50
CA HIS A 36 -7.54 6.44 -2.44
C HIS A 36 -6.53 5.64 -3.30
N VAL A 37 -6.97 4.54 -3.93
CA VAL A 37 -6.16 3.80 -4.91
C VAL A 37 -6.22 4.49 -6.28
N HIS A 38 -5.11 5.06 -6.72
CA HIS A 38 -4.95 5.75 -8.02
C HIS A 38 -4.03 5.02 -9.01
N GLU A 39 -3.53 3.83 -8.65
CA GLU A 39 -2.61 3.08 -9.51
C GLU A 39 -3.32 2.55 -10.77
N SER A 40 -2.80 2.92 -11.95
CA SER A 40 -3.42 2.63 -13.24
C SER A 40 -3.54 1.13 -13.53
N GLY A 41 -2.61 0.32 -13.00
CA GLY A 41 -2.62 -1.14 -13.18
C GLY A 41 -3.76 -1.86 -12.46
N VAL A 42 -4.34 -1.24 -11.43
CA VAL A 42 -5.42 -1.82 -10.61
C VAL A 42 -6.72 -1.02 -10.69
N ILE A 43 -6.81 -0.04 -11.60
CA ILE A 43 -7.94 0.90 -11.67
C ILE A 43 -9.27 0.21 -11.99
N ASN A 44 -9.24 -0.88 -12.77
CA ASN A 44 -10.42 -1.69 -13.07
C ASN A 44 -10.92 -2.42 -11.82
N THR A 45 -10.02 -3.01 -11.02
CA THR A 45 -10.37 -3.67 -9.76
C THR A 45 -10.80 -2.65 -8.71
N ALA A 46 -10.13 -1.50 -8.62
CA ALA A 46 -10.48 -0.41 -7.73
C ALA A 46 -11.88 0.14 -8.05
N SER A 47 -12.21 0.35 -9.32
CA SER A 47 -13.54 0.82 -9.72
C SER A 47 -14.66 -0.19 -9.42
N ARG A 48 -14.41 -1.50 -9.53
CA ARG A 48 -15.35 -2.54 -9.08
C ARG A 48 -15.54 -2.50 -7.56
N ALA A 49 -14.44 -2.47 -6.81
CA ALA A 49 -14.45 -2.37 -5.35
C ALA A 49 -15.12 -1.08 -4.83
N ARG A 50 -15.05 0.04 -5.58
CA ARG A 50 -15.77 1.29 -5.26
C ARG A 50 -17.29 1.17 -5.38
N ARG A 51 -17.78 0.31 -6.29
CA ARG A 51 -19.23 0.11 -6.51
C ARG A 51 -19.85 -0.79 -5.44
N GLU A 52 -19.03 -1.63 -4.82
CA GLU A 52 -19.44 -2.55 -3.77
C GLU A 52 -19.40 -1.84 -2.42
N ARG A 53 -20.53 -1.80 -1.71
CA ARG A 53 -20.63 -1.16 -0.39
C ARG A 53 -20.07 -2.02 0.73
N ASP A 54 -20.07 -3.34 0.54
CA ASP A 54 -19.60 -4.29 1.54
C ASP A 54 -18.07 -4.31 1.59
N PRO A 55 -17.44 -4.29 2.78
CA PRO A 55 -16.01 -4.47 2.92
C PRO A 55 -15.48 -5.88 2.60
N ASP A 56 -16.30 -6.92 2.72
CA ASP A 56 -15.89 -8.32 2.56
C ASP A 56 -16.35 -8.88 1.20
N THR A 57 -15.83 -8.29 0.11
CA THR A 57 -16.08 -8.77 -1.25
C THR A 57 -14.82 -9.27 -1.94
N GLU A 58 -14.99 -10.20 -2.89
CA GLU A 58 -13.88 -10.72 -3.69
C GLU A 58 -13.10 -9.60 -4.41
N ALA A 59 -13.78 -8.56 -4.90
CA ALA A 59 -13.11 -7.46 -5.59
C ALA A 59 -12.24 -6.62 -4.64
N ARG A 60 -12.69 -6.41 -3.39
CA ARG A 60 -11.88 -5.74 -2.35
C ARG A 60 -10.71 -6.59 -1.91
N ASP A 61 -10.88 -7.89 -1.79
CA ASP A 61 -9.77 -8.81 -1.47
C ASP A 61 -8.72 -8.81 -2.59
N GLN A 62 -9.14 -8.90 -3.86
CA GLN A 62 -8.23 -8.80 -4.99
C GLN A 62 -7.47 -7.46 -5.03
N LEU A 63 -8.16 -6.36 -4.72
CA LEU A 63 -7.54 -5.05 -4.62
C LEU A 63 -6.53 -5.01 -3.47
N LEU A 64 -6.91 -5.50 -2.29
CA LEU A 64 -6.05 -5.57 -1.11
C LEU A 64 -4.77 -6.36 -1.40
N GLN A 65 -4.88 -7.50 -2.07
CA GLN A 65 -3.71 -8.31 -2.46
C GLN A 65 -2.82 -7.56 -3.44
N SER A 66 -3.40 -6.88 -4.42
CA SER A 66 -2.64 -6.11 -5.42
C SER A 66 -1.87 -4.96 -4.77
N VAL A 67 -2.53 -4.20 -3.88
CA VAL A 67 -1.92 -3.09 -3.14
C VAL A 67 -0.84 -3.61 -2.20
N LYS A 68 -1.09 -4.70 -1.45
CA LYS A 68 -0.06 -5.35 -0.60
C LYS A 68 1.16 -5.77 -1.42
N GLN A 69 0.96 -6.34 -2.60
CA GLN A 69 2.06 -6.76 -3.46
C GLN A 69 2.85 -5.54 -3.97
N ALA A 70 2.20 -4.43 -4.31
CA ALA A 70 2.89 -3.18 -4.67
C ALA A 70 3.76 -2.65 -3.52
N TYR A 71 3.19 -2.55 -2.30
CA TYR A 71 3.96 -2.15 -1.11
C TYR A 71 5.12 -3.12 -0.82
N ARG A 72 4.90 -4.44 -0.95
CA ARG A 72 5.96 -5.43 -0.77
C ARG A 72 7.11 -5.17 -1.74
N ILE A 73 6.82 -4.97 -3.02
CA ILE A 73 7.84 -4.65 -4.03
C ILE A 73 8.59 -3.37 -3.65
N LEU A 74 7.89 -2.30 -3.29
CA LEU A 74 8.52 -1.02 -2.92
C LEU A 74 9.42 -1.14 -1.69
N LEU A 75 8.95 -1.83 -0.64
CA LEU A 75 9.66 -2.02 0.61
C LEU A 75 10.91 -2.91 0.45
N THR A 76 10.88 -3.89 -0.46
CA THR A 76 12.02 -4.80 -0.67
C THR A 76 13.07 -4.28 -1.66
N ARG A 77 12.86 -3.11 -2.28
CA ARG A 77 13.80 -2.55 -3.27
C ARG A 77 14.90 -1.67 -2.69
N ALA A 78 14.84 -1.31 -1.41
CA ALA A 78 15.89 -0.53 -0.78
C ALA A 78 17.01 -1.43 -0.25
N LEU A 79 18.26 -1.08 -0.53
CA LEU A 79 19.44 -1.85 -0.09
C LEU A 79 19.91 -1.48 1.32
N ARG A 80 19.86 -0.19 1.70
CA ARG A 80 20.34 0.29 3.00
C ARG A 80 19.23 0.70 3.95
N GLY A 81 18.12 1.25 3.45
CA GLY A 81 17.00 1.61 4.31
C GLY A 81 15.80 2.22 3.60
N VAL A 82 14.64 2.17 4.27
CA VAL A 82 13.39 2.76 3.79
C VAL A 82 12.92 3.83 4.77
N TYR A 83 12.53 4.99 4.26
CA TYR A 83 11.83 6.02 5.01
C TYR A 83 10.34 5.96 4.70
N LEU A 84 9.52 5.80 5.73
CA LEU A 84 8.07 5.75 5.61
C LEU A 84 7.46 7.03 6.20
N TRP A 85 6.73 7.78 5.38
CA TRP A 85 5.79 8.78 5.88
C TRP A 85 4.39 8.19 5.79
N ILE A 86 3.73 8.04 6.94
CA ILE A 86 2.43 7.37 7.04
C ILE A 86 1.41 8.41 7.46
N GLU A 87 0.40 8.68 6.64
CA GLU A 87 -0.65 9.66 6.93
C GLU A 87 -1.50 9.22 8.14
N ASP A 88 -1.97 7.97 8.12
CA ASP A 88 -2.87 7.42 9.12
C ASP A 88 -2.20 7.09 10.46
N GLU A 89 -2.81 7.55 11.57
CA GLU A 89 -2.21 7.43 12.90
C GLU A 89 -2.23 5.99 13.43
N GLU A 90 -3.31 5.24 13.23
CA GLU A 90 -3.42 3.85 13.70
C GLU A 90 -2.44 2.94 12.97
N THR A 91 -2.34 3.09 11.65
CA THR A 91 -1.36 2.40 10.80
C THR A 91 0.06 2.74 11.21
N ARG A 92 0.34 4.01 11.52
CA ARG A 92 1.65 4.45 12.02
C ARG A 92 1.99 3.80 13.37
N LYS A 93 1.04 3.72 14.30
CA LYS A 93 1.23 3.05 15.60
C LYS A 93 1.50 1.56 15.42
N HIS A 94 0.72 0.88 14.58
CA HIS A 94 0.91 -0.53 14.28
C HIS A 94 2.29 -0.80 13.67
N LEU A 95 2.69 -0.03 12.66
CA LEU A 95 4.00 -0.20 12.00
C LEU A 95 5.16 0.11 12.95
N LYS A 96 5.05 1.13 13.81
CA LYS A 96 6.06 1.41 14.85
C LYS A 96 6.21 0.27 15.88
N GLN A 97 5.14 -0.46 16.17
CA GLN A 97 5.20 -1.62 17.06
C GLN A 97 5.78 -2.85 16.36
N ALA A 98 5.49 -3.01 15.06
CA ALA A 98 5.97 -4.13 14.26
C ALA A 98 7.45 -4.01 13.88
N VAL A 99 7.92 -2.80 13.61
CA VAL A 99 9.33 -2.52 13.32
C VAL A 99 10.07 -2.36 14.64
N LYS A 100 10.84 -3.38 15.01
CA LYS A 100 11.88 -3.25 16.06
C LYS A 100 12.95 -2.31 15.52
N ILE A 101 12.98 -1.09 16.03
CA ILE A 101 14.11 -0.15 15.90
C ILE A 101 15.19 -0.56 16.89
#